data_AF-E6MUH1-F1
#
_entry.id   AF-E6MUH1-F1
#
_cell.length_a   1.000
_cell.length_b   1.000
_cell.length_c   1.000
_cell.angle_alpha   90.00
_cell.angle_beta   90.00
_cell.angle_gamma   90.00
#
_symmetry.space_group_name_H-M   'P 1'
#
loop_
_entity.id
_entity.type
_entity.pdbx_description
1 polymer ?
#
loop_
_entity_poly.entity_id
_entity_poly.type
_entity_poly.pdbx_seq_one_letter_code
_entity_poly.pdbx_strand_id
1 'polypeptide(L)' 'MNINELGARIDRPTIRELIAYATCRNRPISNSTLLRMEKDGRIPCRLKTPLTSPVWDTREVLEALGLQQ' A
#
# COMPACT_ATOMS: atom_id res chain seq x y z
N MET A 1 6.47 17.37 13.87
CA MET A 1 5.74 16.39 13.04
C MET A 1 4.50 15.99 13.83
N ASN A 2 3.32 16.42 13.40
CA ASN A 2 2.09 16.23 14.16
C ASN A 2 1.65 14.76 14.01
N ILE A 3 1.46 14.03 15.11
CA ILE A 3 1.13 12.59 15.07
C ILE A 3 -0.19 12.33 14.32
N ASN A 4 -1.10 13.30 14.34
CA ASN A 4 -2.38 13.26 13.64
C ASN A 4 -2.27 13.44 12.12
N GLU A 5 -1.15 13.96 11.61
CA GLU A 5 -0.89 14.09 10.15
C GLU A 5 -0.24 12.82 9.57
N LEU A 6 0.10 11.83 10.39
CA LEU A 6 0.79 10.63 9.91
C LEU A 6 -0.12 9.70 9.10
N GLY A 7 -1.44 9.92 9.10
CA GLY A 7 -2.41 9.06 8.45
C GLY A 7 -2.40 7.64 9.02
N ALA A 8 -3.39 6.83 8.66
CA ALA A 8 -3.22 5.39 8.79
C ALA A 8 -2.16 4.97 7.75
N ARG A 9 -1.16 4.20 8.18
CA ARG A 9 -0.08 3.70 7.31
C ARG A 9 -0.13 2.20 7.26
N ILE A 10 0.07 1.64 6.08
CA ILE A 10 0.28 0.21 5.91
C ILE A 10 1.73 -0.10 5.55
N ASP A 11 2.19 -1.22 6.08
CA ASP A 11 3.51 -1.76 5.79
C ASP A 11 3.49 -2.68 4.56
N ARG A 12 4.67 -3.15 4.16
CA ARG A 12 4.84 -3.97 2.95
C ARG A 12 4.07 -5.31 3.01
N PRO A 13 4.06 -6.08 4.11
CA PRO A 13 3.20 -7.26 4.21
C PRO A 13 1.72 -6.94 3.99
N THR A 14 1.20 -5.91 4.67
CA THR A 14 -0.23 -5.58 4.63
C THR A 14 -0.69 -5.14 3.25
N ILE A 15 0.06 -4.27 2.55
CA ILE A 15 -0.32 -3.86 1.18
C ILE A 15 -0.36 -5.05 0.21
N ARG A 16 0.53 -6.05 0.39
CA ARG A 16 0.55 -7.24 -0.48
C ARG A 16 -0.67 -8.14 -0.25
N GLU A 17 -1.13 -8.23 0.98
CA GLU A 17 -2.36 -8.92 1.35
C GLU A 17 -3.59 -8.17 0.83
N LEU A 18 -3.63 -6.85 0.98
CA LEU A 18 -4.72 -6.02 0.46
C LEU A 18 -4.86 -6.11 -1.06
N ILE A 19 -3.75 -6.05 -1.80
CA ILE A 19 -3.79 -6.21 -3.25
C ILE A 19 -4.24 -7.62 -3.63
N ALA A 20 -3.79 -8.64 -2.90
CA ALA A 20 -4.25 -10.01 -3.13
C ALA A 20 -5.77 -10.14 -2.88
N TYR A 21 -6.25 -9.56 -1.79
CA TYR A 21 -7.68 -9.51 -1.46
C TYR A 21 -8.49 -8.81 -2.54
N ALA A 22 -8.10 -7.60 -2.96
CA ALA A 22 -8.76 -6.83 -4.02
C ALA A 22 -8.77 -7.56 -5.38
N THR A 23 -7.82 -8.46 -5.60
CA THR A 23 -7.73 -9.27 -6.84
C THR A 23 -8.25 -10.71 -6.66
N CYS A 24 -8.99 -10.98 -5.59
CA CYS A 24 -9.58 -12.30 -5.27
C CYS A 24 -8.54 -13.44 -5.22
N ARG A 25 -7.33 -13.16 -4.71
CA ARG A 25 -6.25 -14.13 -4.54
C ARG A 25 -6.11 -14.56 -3.08
N ASN A 26 -5.93 -15.87 -2.87
CA ASN A 26 -5.72 -16.46 -1.53
C ASN A 26 -4.28 -16.33 -1.00
N ARG A 27 -3.36 -15.74 -1.77
CA ARG A 27 -1.95 -15.59 -1.37
C ARG A 27 -1.48 -14.16 -1.63
N PRO A 28 -0.66 -13.57 -0.72
CA PRO A 28 -0.08 -12.26 -0.92
C PRO A 28 0.70 -12.18 -2.25
N ILE A 29 0.60 -11.06 -2.94
CA ILE A 29 1.38 -10.84 -4.18
C ILE A 29 2.89 -10.84 -3.88
N SER A 30 3.75 -11.04 -4.87
CA SER A 30 5.21 -10.93 -4.68
C SER A 30 5.67 -9.47 -4.51
N ASN A 31 6.84 -9.24 -3.91
CA ASN A 31 7.45 -7.91 -3.84
C ASN A 31 7.72 -7.33 -5.24
N SER A 32 8.13 -8.17 -6.20
CA SER A 32 8.33 -7.73 -7.58
C SER A 32 7.03 -7.25 -8.23
N THR A 33 5.90 -7.90 -7.93
CA THR A 33 4.58 -7.46 -8.41
C THR A 33 4.19 -6.13 -7.80
N LEU A 34 4.40 -5.96 -6.49
CA LEU A 34 4.15 -4.69 -5.80
C LEU A 34 4.94 -3.53 -6.43
N LEU A 35 6.24 -3.72 -6.64
CA LEU A 35 7.11 -2.70 -7.24
C LEU A 35 6.70 -2.34 -8.68
N ARG A 36 6.25 -3.32 -9.46
CA ARG A 36 5.73 -3.06 -10.81
C ARG A 36 4.42 -2.29 -10.76
N MET A 37 3.49 -2.66 -9.88
CA MET A 37 2.23 -1.93 -9.73
C MET A 37 2.44 -0.49 -9.26
N GLU A 38 3.43 -0.25 -8.40
CA GLU A 38 3.86 1.09 -7.98
C GLU A 38 4.40 1.88 -9.19
N LYS A 39 5.28 1.27 -10.00
CA LYS A 39 5.84 1.89 -11.21
C LYS A 39 4.78 2.21 -12.27
N ASP A 40 3.80 1.33 -12.41
CA ASP A 40 2.70 1.47 -13.36
C ASP A 40 1.61 2.45 -12.88
N GLY A 41 1.73 3.01 -11.66
CA GLY A 41 0.77 3.94 -11.08
C GLY A 41 -0.56 3.31 -10.66
N ARG A 42 -0.61 1.98 -10.51
CA ARG A 42 -1.82 1.25 -10.08
C ARG A 42 -2.04 1.30 -8.57
N ILE A 43 -1.01 1.61 -7.82
CA ILE A 43 -1.03 1.82 -6.37
C ILE A 43 -0.18 3.07 -6.08
N PRO A 44 -0.45 3.79 -4.98
CA PRO A 44 0.34 4.95 -4.60
C PRO A 44 1.81 4.60 -4.32
N CYS A 45 2.66 5.60 -4.50
CA CYS A 45 4.07 5.51 -4.18
C CYS A 45 4.29 5.42 -2.66
N ARG A 46 5.42 4.83 -2.26
CA ARG A 46 5.85 4.80 -0.86
C ARG A 46 6.02 6.21 -0.30
N LEU A 47 5.58 6.40 0.94
CA LEU A 47 5.78 7.65 1.67
C LEU A 47 7.25 7.85 2.01
N LYS A 48 7.76 9.06 1.80
CA LYS A 48 9.11 9.47 2.25
C LYS A 48 9.08 9.69 3.75
N THR A 49 9.38 8.64 4.51
CA THR A 49 9.44 8.68 5.97
C THR A 49 10.83 8.34 6.46
N PRO A 50 11.23 8.79 7.67
CA PRO A 50 12.50 8.40 8.29
C PRO A 50 12.50 6.94 8.78
N LEU A 51 11.42 6.18 8.55
CA LEU A 51 11.33 4.79 8.97
C LEU A 51 12.21 3.90 8.08
N THR A 52 12.81 2.89 8.70
CA THR A 52 13.63 1.88 8.02
C THR A 52 12.81 1.00 7.08
N SER A 53 11.52 0.83 7.38
CA SER A 53 10.59 0.04 6.57
C SER A 53 9.73 0.93 5.68
N PRO A 54 9.53 0.55 4.40
CA PRO A 54 8.67 1.31 3.51
C PRO A 54 7.21 1.19 3.94
N VAL A 55 6.51 2.31 3.87
CA VAL A 55 5.11 2.45 4.24
C VAL A 55 4.35 3.21 3.15
N TRP A 56 3.05 2.95 3.08
CA TRP A 56 2.10 3.60 2.19
C TRP A 56 1.00 4.26 3.00
N ASP A 57 0.38 5.28 2.44
CA ASP A 57 -0.84 5.84 3.00
C ASP A 57 -1.99 4.84 2.81
N THR A 58 -2.65 4.46 3.91
CA THR A 58 -3.73 3.47 3.86
C THR A 58 -4.89 3.95 3.00
N ARG A 59 -5.25 5.24 3.08
CA ARG A 59 -6.41 5.78 2.38
C ARG A 59 -6.16 5.77 0.87
N GLU A 60 -5.00 6.26 0.43
CA GLU A 60 -4.64 6.24 -0.99
C GLU A 60 -4.61 4.82 -1.55
N VAL A 61 -4.16 3.84 -0.76
CA VAL A 61 -4.15 2.43 -1.18
C VAL A 61 -5.56 1.87 -1.30
N LEU A 62 -6.43 2.12 -0.32
CA LEU A 62 -7.81 1.62 -0.37
C LEU A 62 -8.59 2.26 -1.54
N GLU A 63 -8.38 3.54 -1.79
CA GLU A 63 -8.96 4.26 -2.93
C GLU A 63 -8.46 3.67 -4.27
N ALA A 64 -7.15 3.48 -4.43
CA ALA A 64 -6.57 2.89 -5.63
C ALA A 64 -7.05 1.45 -5.89
N LEU A 65 -7.38 0.70 -4.83
CA LEU A 65 -7.91 -0.66 -4.91
C LEU A 65 -9.44 -0.71 -5.03
N GLY A 66 -10.14 0.43 -5.00
CA GLY A 66 -11.60 0.49 -5.03
C GLY A 66 -12.27 -0.15 -3.81
N LEU A 67 -11.55 -0.19 -2.68
CA LEU A 67 -12.03 -0.76 -1.41
C LEU A 67 -12.66 0.28 -0.48
N GLN A 68 -12.57 1.56 -0.82
CA GLN A 68 -13.18 2.66 -0.08
C GLN A 68 -14.45 3.12 -0.82
N GLN A 69 -15.60 3.10 -0.13
CA GLN A 69 -16.88 3.65 -0.59
C GLN A 69 -17.10 5.06 -0.04
#